data_AF-A0A7C4HGJ8-F1
#
_entry.id   AF-A0A7C4HGJ8-F1
#
_cell.length_a   1.000
_cell.length_b   1.000
_cell.length_c   1.000
_cell.angle_alpha   90.00
_cell.angle_beta   90.00
_cell.angle_gamma   90.00
#
_symmetry.space_group_name_H-M   'P 1'
#
loop_
_entity.id
_entity.type
_entity.pdbx_description
1 polymer ?
#
loop_
_entity_poly.entity_id
_entity_poly.type
_entity_poly.pdbx_seq_one_letter_code
_entity_poly.pdbx_strand_id
1 'polypeptide(L)' 'MELEGARSRESPEYVRVSLAAAITLGMRPGSFFRGAKLYCLNLLLTYDDGCIGRCAYCGLSRSRVPVSE' A
#
# COMPACT_ATOMS: atom_id res chain seq x y z
N MET A 1 -26.28 9.35 3.08
CA MET A 1 -24.86 8.98 3.33
C MET A 1 -24.90 7.57 3.87
N GLU A 2 -24.98 6.61 2.96
CA GLU A 2 -25.02 5.19 3.35
C GLU A 2 -23.59 4.80 3.74
N LEU A 3 -23.43 4.42 5.01
CA LEU A 3 -22.28 3.64 5.46
C LEU A 3 -22.45 2.25 4.87
N GLU A 4 -22.11 2.09 3.59
CA GLU A 4 -21.85 0.76 3.04
C GLU A 4 -20.72 0.17 3.89
N GLY A 5 -21.07 -0.87 4.66
CA GLY A 5 -20.12 -1.68 5.41
C GLY A 5 -18.92 -1.94 4.53
N ALA A 6 -17.76 -1.46 4.98
CA ALA A 6 -16.56 -1.40 4.16
C ALA A 6 -16.24 -2.80 3.63
N ARG A 7 -16.62 -3.09 2.37
CA ARG A 7 -16.00 -4.19 1.64
C ARG A 7 -14.51 -3.93 1.74
N SER A 8 -13.79 -4.84 2.37
CA SER A 8 -12.36 -4.71 2.55
C SER A 8 -11.73 -4.52 1.18
N ARG A 9 -11.07 -3.37 1.03
CA ARG A 9 -10.32 -3.04 -0.18
C ARG A 9 -9.01 -3.81 -0.12
N GLU A 10 -9.06 -5.07 -0.52
CA GLU A 10 -7.91 -5.97 -0.48
C GLU A 10 -6.99 -5.83 -1.69
N SER A 11 -5.76 -6.30 -1.53
CA SER A 11 -4.80 -6.46 -2.62
C SER A 11 -5.04 -7.79 -3.32
N PRO A 12 -4.86 -7.90 -4.65
CA PRO A 12 -4.16 -6.95 -5.54
C PRO A 12 -4.99 -5.78 -6.08
N GLU A 13 -6.32 -5.79 -5.95
CA GLU A 13 -7.21 -4.82 -6.60
C GLU A 13 -7.02 -3.40 -6.05
N TYR A 14 -6.69 -3.26 -4.77
CA TYR A 14 -6.56 -1.98 -4.07
C TYR A 14 -5.15 -1.70 -3.54
N VAL A 15 -4.11 -2.12 -4.27
CA VAL A 15 -2.71 -1.79 -3.92
C VAL A 15 -2.47 -0.29 -3.95
N ARG A 16 -1.78 0.22 -2.93
CA ARG A 16 -1.38 1.63 -2.85
C ARG A 16 0.10 1.79 -3.17
N VAL A 17 0.40 2.83 -3.92
CA VAL A 17 1.78 3.23 -4.28
C VAL A 17 1.97 4.73 -4.03
N SER A 18 3.23 5.16 -3.94
CA SER A 18 3.54 6.59 -3.88
C SER A 18 3.23 7.29 -5.22
N LEU A 19 3.08 8.62 -5.20
CA LEU A 19 2.90 9.39 -6.44
C LEU A 19 4.07 9.18 -7.42
N ALA A 20 5.30 9.14 -6.91
CA ALA A 20 6.49 8.88 -7.70
C ALA A 20 6.39 7.53 -8.44
N ALA A 21 5.97 6.47 -7.75
CA ALA A 21 5.74 5.16 -8.35
C ALA A 21 4.63 5.20 -9.41
N ALA A 22 3.52 5.89 -9.14
CA ALA A 22 2.42 6.04 -10.09
C ALA A 22 2.85 6.80 -11.36
N ILE A 23 3.71 7.81 -11.24
CA ILE A 23 4.31 8.52 -12.39
C ILE A 23 5.23 7.58 -13.16
N THR A 24 6.14 6.88 -12.46
CA THR A 24 7.08 5.94 -13.10
C THR A 24 6.38 4.79 -13.84
N LEU A 25 5.24 4.31 -13.32
CA LEU A 25 4.43 3.25 -13.94
C LEU A 25 3.46 3.76 -15.02
N GLY A 26 3.41 5.07 -15.28
CA GLY A 26 2.50 5.64 -16.29
C GLY A 26 1.02 5.69 -15.87
N MET A 27 0.72 5.47 -14.59
CA MET A 27 -0.65 5.53 -14.05
C MET A 27 -1.11 6.96 -13.78
N ARG A 28 -0.15 7.89 -13.59
CA ARG A 28 -0.41 9.32 -13.37
C ARG A 28 0.57 10.16 -14.21
N PRO A 29 0.12 11.31 -14.74
CA PRO A 29 1.02 12.25 -15.39
C PRO A 29 1.95 12.93 -14.37
N GLY A 30 3.16 13.28 -14.79
CA GLY A 30 4.13 14.01 -13.96
C GLY A 30 5.56 13.84 -14.48
N SER A 31 6.49 14.58 -13.88
CA SER A 31 7.92 14.45 -14.18
C SER A 31 8.75 14.59 -12.91
N PHE A 32 9.93 14.00 -12.92
CA PHE A 32 10.88 14.13 -11.83
C PHE A 32 11.80 15.32 -12.08
N PHE A 33 12.10 16.05 -11.00
CA PHE A 33 13.04 17.17 -11.05
C PHE A 33 14.39 16.73 -11.61
N ARG A 34 14.90 17.46 -12.62
CA ARG A 34 16.19 17.19 -13.31
C ARG A 34 16.30 15.78 -13.90
N GLY A 35 15.19 15.15 -14.27
CA GLY A 35 15.20 13.80 -14.87
C GLY A 35 15.62 12.71 -13.88
N ALA A 36 15.44 12.93 -12.57
CA ALA A 36 15.65 11.88 -11.58
C ALA A 36 14.76 10.67 -11.88
N LYS A 37 15.21 9.48 -11.48
CA LYS A 37 14.50 8.22 -11.75
C LYS A 37 14.27 7.47 -10.47
N LEU A 38 13.07 6.90 -10.34
CA LEU A 38 12.73 6.00 -9.24
C LEU A 38 13.09 4.57 -9.65
N TYR A 39 14.10 3.99 -9.00
CA TYR A 39 14.57 2.63 -9.28
C TYR A 39 13.97 1.58 -8.34
N CYS A 40 13.20 2.01 -7.33
CA CYS A 40 12.59 1.12 -6.35
C CYS A 40 11.13 1.52 -6.14
N LEU A 41 10.23 0.53 -6.16
CA LEU A 41 8.81 0.73 -5.92
C LEU A 41 8.45 0.22 -4.53
N ASN A 42 7.77 1.06 -3.76
CA ASN A 42 7.16 0.67 -2.50
C ASN A 42 5.67 0.41 -2.74
N LEU A 43 5.21 -0.79 -2.38
CA LEU A 43 3.83 -1.22 -2.48
C LEU A 43 3.28 -1.36 -1.06
N LEU A 44 2.16 -0.69 -0.77
CA LEU A 44 1.44 -0.87 0.47
C LEU A 44 0.25 -1.79 0.21
N LEU A 45 0.35 -2.99 0.77
CA LEU A 45 -0.65 -4.04 0.65
C LEU A 45 -1.65 -3.95 1.81
N THR A 46 -2.89 -4.32 1.52
CA THR A 46 -3.98 -4.39 2.48
C THR A 46 -4.57 -5.80 2.39
N TYR A 47 -4.56 -6.51 3.52
CA TYR A 47 -5.14 -7.83 3.71
C TYR A 47 -5.82 -7.84 5.07
N ASP A 48 -7.01 -8.44 5.15
CA ASP A 48 -7.83 -8.50 6.38
C ASP A 48 -7.16 -9.36 7.45
N ASP A 49 -6.54 -10.47 7.03
CA ASP A 49 -5.78 -11.38 7.90
C ASP A 49 -4.49 -10.74 8.47
N GLY A 50 -4.11 -9.56 7.97
CA GLY A 50 -2.91 -8.86 8.38
C GLY A 50 -1.62 -9.55 7.91
N CYS A 51 -0.49 -9.21 8.56
CA CYS A 51 0.83 -9.74 8.21
C CYS A 51 1.36 -10.63 9.34
N ILE A 52 1.56 -11.91 9.05
CA ILE A 52 2.16 -12.89 9.99
C ILE A 52 3.68 -12.74 10.12
N GLY A 53 4.31 -11.98 9.23
CA GLY A 53 5.76 -11.79 9.18
C GLY A 53 6.28 -10.98 10.37
N ARG A 54 7.33 -11.47 11.04
CA ARG A 54 7.99 -10.80 12.17
C ARG A 54 9.30 -10.14 11.74
N CYS A 55 9.25 -9.30 10.70
CA CYS A 55 10.44 -8.66 10.16
C CYS A 55 11.05 -7.69 11.19
N ALA A 56 12.36 -7.79 11.40
CA ALA A 56 13.10 -6.94 12.35
C ALA A 56 12.95 -5.43 12.09
N TYR A 57 12.76 -5.04 10.82
CA TYR A 57 12.59 -3.65 10.40
C TYR A 57 11.12 -3.19 10.39
N CYS A 58 10.15 -4.10 10.30
CA CYS A 58 8.75 -3.75 10.10
C CYS A 58 8.02 -3.60 11.43
N GLY A 59 8.22 -4.56 12.36
CA GLY A 59 7.59 -4.55 13.68
C GLY A 59 6.04 -4.60 13.72
N LEU A 60 5.36 -4.44 12.58
CA LEU A 60 3.90 -4.26 12.50
C LEU A 60 3.10 -5.45 13.04
N SER A 61 3.59 -6.68 12.88
CA SER A 61 2.89 -7.89 13.33
C SER A 61 2.79 -8.02 14.85
N ARG A 62 3.62 -7.30 15.62
CA ARG A 62 3.51 -7.25 17.08
C ARG A 62 2.44 -6.27 17.58
N SER A 63 2.09 -5.28 16.77
CA SER A 63 1.29 -4.13 17.20
C SER A 63 -0.13 -4.13 16.64
N ARG A 64 -0.41 -4.96 15.63
CA ARG A 64 -1.74 -5.06 15.03
C ARG A 64 -2.51 -6.20 15.68
N VAL A 65 -3.60 -5.87 16.37
CA VAL A 65 -4.66 -6.85 16.66
C VAL A 65 -5.36 -7.19 15.34
N PRO A 66 -5.69 -8.47 15.09
CA PRO A 66 -6.61 -8.81 14.01
C PRO A 66 -7.89 -8.00 14.20
N VAL A 67 -8.49 -7.51 13.11
CA VAL A 67 -9.82 -6.92 13.17
C VAL A 67 -10.80 -8.10 13.32
N SER A 68 -10.85 -8.69 14.51
CA SER A 68 -11.89 -9.63 14.88
C SER A 68 -13.07 -8.84 15.43
N GLU A 69 -14.12 -8.78 14.60
CA GLU A 69 -15.49 -8.28 14.83
C GLU A 69 -15.69 -6.76 14.91
#